data_AF-A0A7C7E4H5-F1
#
_entry.id   AF-A0A7C7E4H5-F1
#
_cell.length_a   1.000
_cell.length_b   1.000
_cell.length_c   1.000
_cell.angle_alpha   90.00
_cell.angle_beta   90.00
_cell.angle_gamma   90.00
#
_symmetry.space_group_name_H-M   'P 1'
#
loop_
_entity.id
_entity.type
_entity.pdbx_description
1 polymer ?
#
loop_
_entity_poly.entity_id
_entity_poly.type
_entity_poly.pdbx_seq_one_letter_code
_entity_poly.pdbx_strand_id
1 'polypeptide(L)'
;MIKGKKYCRRPYEIRLKDDKEKLKVFTGEKIKDHVYTSADEYYRCNGSSLILNQTSENLCNIRNGSIDVILTDPPYYDNLIYSDLSAFFYVWIKDRISFGHDDITDKSIFVASDKDKGPEQYVQQLTRVFRECYQKLKDNGIVVFSYHHNKVEAWISLARSIKDSGFVVTNVLPIRSEGNSAYHSSERSIKWDSIIVLRKKETTVPGADICSSDEMLRFCIQELKMKKSDVISFFRSLKLKEYVNHGLNAFHENDPGQFFDTYNKDIINAFENYNSINE
;
A
#
# COMPACT_ATOMS: atom_id res chain seq x y z
N MET A 1 9.13 26.04 0.80
CA MET A 1 9.06 26.10 -0.68
C MET A 1 10.42 26.32 -1.39
N ILE A 2 11.30 27.21 -0.92
CA ILE A 2 12.60 27.52 -1.58
C ILE A 2 13.52 26.29 -1.75
N LYS A 3 13.62 25.44 -0.73
CA LYS A 3 14.44 24.20 -0.79
C LYS A 3 13.99 23.27 -1.93
N GLY A 4 12.68 23.09 -2.11
CA GLY A 4 12.12 22.30 -3.20
C GLY A 4 12.44 22.88 -4.58
N LYS A 5 12.25 24.19 -4.78
CA LYS A 5 12.64 24.84 -6.06
C LYS A 5 14.16 24.78 -6.32
N LYS A 6 15.00 24.81 -5.29
CA LYS A 6 16.44 24.58 -5.41
C LYS A 6 16.74 23.13 -5.85
N TYR A 7 16.05 22.15 -5.26
CA TYR A 7 16.15 20.75 -5.66
C TYR A 7 15.73 20.56 -7.12
N CYS A 8 14.60 21.13 -7.56
CA CYS A 8 14.18 21.05 -8.97
C CYS A 8 15.23 21.59 -9.95
N ARG A 9 16.05 22.57 -9.54
CA ARG A 9 17.12 23.13 -10.38
C ARG A 9 18.40 22.30 -10.39
N ARG A 10 18.64 21.54 -9.32
CA ARG A 10 19.86 20.74 -9.08
C ARG A 10 19.49 19.51 -8.22
N PRO A 11 18.76 18.54 -8.79
CA PRO A 11 18.40 17.31 -8.12
C PRO A 11 19.66 16.53 -7.75
N TYR A 12 19.57 15.81 -6.65
CA TYR A 12 20.64 14.98 -6.15
C TYR A 12 20.06 13.72 -5.52
N GLU A 13 20.85 12.66 -5.54
CA GLU A 13 20.65 11.44 -4.78
C GLU A 13 21.58 11.42 -3.57
N ILE A 14 21.25 10.62 -2.56
CA ILE A 14 22.12 10.38 -1.41
C ILE A 14 22.80 9.03 -1.63
N ARG A 15 24.13 9.02 -1.69
CA ARG A 15 24.93 7.79 -1.62
C ARG A 15 25.58 7.69 -0.25
N LEU A 16 25.61 6.47 0.29
CA LEU A 16 26.37 6.16 1.48
C LEU A 16 27.78 5.78 1.06
N LYS A 17 28.77 6.41 1.69
CA LYS A 17 30.17 6.00 1.65
C LYS A 17 30.49 5.33 2.98
N ASP A 18 30.99 4.09 2.90
CA ASP A 18 31.39 3.25 4.04
C ASP A 18 30.30 3.15 5.15
N ASP A 19 29.02 3.10 4.75
CA ASP A 19 27.82 3.06 5.61
C ASP A 19 27.68 4.17 6.67
N LYS A 20 28.54 5.20 6.63
CA LYS A 20 28.59 6.24 7.67
C LYS A 20 28.43 7.65 7.12
N GLU A 21 28.92 7.94 5.91
CA GLU A 21 28.88 9.29 5.33
C GLU A 21 27.85 9.41 4.21
N LYS A 22 26.93 10.37 4.33
CA LYS A 22 25.92 10.68 3.30
C LYS A 22 26.46 11.72 2.33
N LEU A 23 26.76 11.30 1.10
CA LEU A 23 27.21 12.17 0.03
C LEU A 23 26.06 12.51 -0.91
N LYS A 24 25.93 13.80 -1.26
CA LYS A 24 24.98 14.24 -2.28
C LYS A 24 25.61 14.12 -3.66
N VAL A 25 25.06 13.23 -4.48
CA VAL A 25 25.45 13.05 -5.88
C VAL A 25 24.42 13.75 -6.75
N PHE A 26 24.81 14.86 -7.37
CA PHE A 26 23.91 15.61 -8.24
C PHE A 26 23.72 14.85 -9.56
N THR A 27 22.47 14.69 -9.99
CA THR A 27 22.15 13.88 -11.17
C THR A 27 22.41 14.63 -12.48
N GLY A 28 22.57 15.95 -12.43
CA GLY A 28 22.76 16.82 -13.60
C GLY A 28 21.44 17.18 -14.31
N GLU A 29 20.34 16.57 -13.91
CA GLU A 29 19.02 16.80 -14.48
C GLU A 29 18.42 18.12 -13.99
N LYS A 30 17.27 18.51 -14.56
CA LYS A 30 16.45 19.61 -14.05
C LYS A 30 14.99 19.21 -14.11
N ILE A 31 14.29 19.39 -13.00
CA ILE A 31 12.84 19.20 -12.91
C ILE A 31 12.18 20.51 -13.34
N LYS A 32 11.94 20.65 -14.63
CA LYS A 32 11.21 21.77 -15.24
C LYS A 32 10.04 21.23 -16.04
N ASP A 33 9.13 20.57 -15.34
CA ASP A 33 8.01 19.93 -16.01
C ASP A 33 6.82 20.86 -16.14
N HIS A 34 6.14 20.78 -17.28
CA HIS A 34 4.81 21.34 -17.45
C HIS A 34 3.82 20.29 -16.93
N VAL A 35 3.04 20.68 -15.94
CA VAL A 35 2.02 19.80 -15.37
C VAL A 35 0.77 19.91 -16.22
N TYR A 36 0.45 18.84 -16.94
CA TYR A 36 -0.80 18.72 -17.67
C TYR A 36 -1.93 18.35 -16.72
N THR A 37 -3.12 18.91 -16.96
CA THR A 37 -4.37 18.53 -16.27
C THR A 37 -5.39 17.90 -17.20
N SER A 38 -5.07 17.80 -18.50
CA SER A 38 -5.82 17.10 -19.53
C SER A 38 -5.00 15.94 -20.09
N ALA A 39 -5.57 14.74 -20.05
CA ALA A 39 -4.92 13.56 -20.62
C ALA A 39 -4.72 13.70 -22.15
N ASP A 40 -5.68 14.31 -22.85
CA ASP A 40 -5.58 14.52 -24.29
C ASP A 40 -4.40 15.41 -24.67
N GLU A 41 -4.20 16.51 -23.92
CA GLU A 41 -3.06 17.40 -24.12
C GLU A 41 -1.74 16.74 -23.73
N TYR A 42 -1.74 16.02 -22.59
CA TYR A 42 -0.59 15.24 -22.14
C TYR A 42 -0.11 14.27 -23.23
N TYR A 43 -1.01 13.49 -23.81
CA TYR A 43 -0.63 12.54 -24.85
C TYR A 43 -0.28 13.21 -26.18
N ARG A 44 -0.97 14.29 -26.57
CA ARG A 44 -0.69 15.03 -27.82
C ARG A 44 0.68 15.70 -27.79
N CYS A 45 1.06 16.24 -26.64
CA CYS A 45 2.30 16.98 -26.46
C CYS A 45 3.47 16.10 -25.97
N ASN A 46 3.25 14.79 -25.80
CA ASN A 46 4.22 13.87 -25.20
C ASN A 46 4.73 14.38 -23.83
N GLY A 47 3.78 14.77 -22.97
CA GLY A 47 4.04 15.35 -21.67
C GLY A 47 4.74 14.38 -20.72
N SER A 48 5.41 14.93 -19.71
CA SER A 48 6.13 14.16 -18.69
C SER A 48 5.40 14.07 -17.35
N SER A 49 4.51 15.02 -17.03
CA SER A 49 3.71 15.01 -15.80
C SER A 49 2.23 15.28 -16.07
N LEU A 50 1.36 14.42 -15.52
CA LEU A 50 -0.09 14.55 -15.57
C LEU A 50 -0.67 14.49 -14.15
N ILE A 51 -1.51 15.45 -13.80
CA ILE A 51 -2.28 15.43 -12.54
C ILE A 51 -3.76 15.51 -12.90
N LEU A 52 -4.51 14.50 -12.46
CA LEU A 52 -5.95 14.41 -12.67
C LEU A 52 -6.66 14.50 -11.33
N ASN A 53 -7.76 15.24 -11.28
CA ASN A 53 -8.69 15.25 -10.15
C ASN A 53 -9.90 14.38 -10.50
N GLN A 54 -9.80 13.07 -10.22
CA GLN A 54 -10.85 12.10 -10.53
C GLN A 54 -10.80 10.90 -9.56
N THR A 55 -11.88 10.12 -9.50
CA THR A 55 -11.90 8.88 -8.73
C THR A 55 -10.92 7.83 -9.30
N SER A 56 -10.26 7.09 -8.42
CA SER A 56 -9.44 5.94 -8.85
C SER A 56 -10.28 4.71 -9.23
N GLU A 57 -11.59 4.74 -9.01
CA GLU A 57 -12.51 3.70 -9.52
C GLU A 57 -12.71 3.79 -11.05
N ASN A 58 -12.26 4.88 -11.68
CA ASN A 58 -12.32 5.06 -13.12
C ASN A 58 -11.11 5.86 -13.62
N LEU A 59 -10.18 5.19 -14.28
CA LEU A 59 -8.98 5.77 -14.86
C LEU A 59 -9.04 5.76 -16.39
N CYS A 60 -10.21 5.97 -16.99
CA CYS A 60 -10.41 5.97 -18.45
C CYS A 60 -9.46 6.90 -19.21
N ASN A 61 -9.06 8.01 -18.59
CA ASN A 61 -8.14 9.00 -19.12
C ASN A 61 -6.69 8.49 -19.22
N ILE A 62 -6.37 7.33 -18.65
CA ILE A 62 -5.06 6.70 -18.70
C ILE A 62 -5.12 5.49 -19.65
N ARG A 63 -4.17 5.40 -20.58
CA ARG A 63 -4.06 4.27 -21.53
C ARG A 63 -3.82 2.95 -20.80
N ASN A 64 -4.44 1.87 -21.26
CA ASN A 64 -4.18 0.52 -20.75
C ASN A 64 -2.75 0.08 -21.11
N GLY A 65 -2.14 -0.77 -20.28
CA GLY A 65 -0.79 -1.31 -20.51
C GLY A 65 0.30 -0.23 -20.66
N SER A 66 0.10 0.95 -20.06
CA SER A 66 1.02 2.09 -20.22
C SER A 66 1.87 2.38 -18.99
N ILE A 67 1.51 1.82 -17.83
CA ILE A 67 2.14 2.13 -16.54
C ILE A 67 3.11 1.02 -16.13
N ASP A 68 4.37 1.37 -15.84
CA ASP A 68 5.39 0.44 -15.34
C ASP A 68 5.23 0.15 -13.84
N VAL A 69 4.97 1.20 -13.05
CA VAL A 69 4.90 1.14 -11.60
C VAL A 69 3.71 1.95 -11.11
N ILE A 70 2.88 1.33 -10.27
CA ILE A 70 1.82 2.02 -9.52
C ILE A 70 2.24 2.03 -8.06
N LEU A 71 2.51 3.22 -7.51
CA LEU A 71 2.71 3.44 -6.09
C LEU A 71 1.43 4.05 -5.53
N THR A 72 0.82 3.39 -4.56
CA THR A 72 -0.46 3.85 -3.98
C THR A 72 -0.51 3.60 -2.48
N ASP A 73 -1.45 4.25 -1.82
CA ASP A 73 -1.74 4.11 -0.38
C ASP A 73 -3.26 3.93 -0.27
N PRO A 74 -3.78 2.69 -0.37
CA PRO A 74 -5.21 2.44 -0.42
C PRO A 74 -5.84 2.76 0.95
N PRO A 75 -7.15 3.01 1.01
CA PRO A 75 -7.85 3.28 2.26
C PRO A 75 -7.66 2.17 3.29
N TYR A 76 -7.39 2.52 4.55
CA TYR A 76 -7.10 1.57 5.63
C TYR A 76 -8.40 1.18 6.34
N TYR A 77 -9.36 0.67 5.55
CA TYR A 77 -10.66 0.19 6.05
C TYR A 77 -11.45 1.24 6.84
N ASP A 78 -11.34 1.28 8.17
CA ASP A 78 -12.03 2.21 9.07
C ASP A 78 -11.12 3.24 9.75
N ASN A 79 -9.85 3.35 9.34
CA ASN A 79 -8.89 4.26 9.98
C ASN A 79 -9.03 5.74 9.58
N LEU A 80 -9.14 6.05 8.28
CA LEU A 80 -9.14 7.44 7.78
C LEU A 80 -10.06 7.62 6.56
N ILE A 81 -10.81 8.71 6.54
CA ILE A 81 -11.60 9.15 5.40
C ILE A 81 -10.71 10.01 4.49
N TYR A 82 -10.11 9.39 3.46
CA TYR A 82 -9.17 10.07 2.56
C TYR A 82 -9.80 11.23 1.76
N SER A 83 -11.10 11.17 1.46
CA SER A 83 -11.78 12.24 0.72
C SER A 83 -11.78 13.54 1.51
N ASP A 84 -12.17 13.50 2.79
CA ASP A 84 -12.19 14.65 3.69
C ASP A 84 -10.79 15.26 3.87
N LEU A 85 -9.78 14.39 4.05
CA LEU A 85 -8.39 14.84 4.14
C LEU A 85 -7.93 15.50 2.84
N SER A 86 -8.26 14.91 1.69
CA SER A 86 -7.91 15.47 0.39
C SER A 86 -8.60 16.80 0.12
N ALA A 87 -9.85 16.97 0.57
CA ALA A 87 -10.62 18.19 0.42
C ALA A 87 -9.96 19.39 1.12
N PHE A 88 -9.35 19.16 2.29
CA PHE A 88 -8.56 20.18 2.96
C PHE A 88 -7.40 20.68 2.09
N PHE A 89 -6.62 19.77 1.49
CA PHE A 89 -5.51 20.14 0.60
C PHE A 89 -5.97 20.72 -0.74
N TYR A 90 -7.13 20.26 -1.23
CA TYR A 90 -7.70 20.68 -2.50
C TYR A 90 -7.88 22.19 -2.59
N VAL A 91 -8.42 22.81 -1.51
CA VAL A 91 -8.66 24.27 -1.45
C VAL A 91 -7.38 25.07 -1.70
N TRP A 92 -6.21 24.58 -1.28
CA TRP A 92 -4.93 25.26 -1.47
C TRP A 92 -4.32 25.03 -2.86
N ILE A 93 -4.65 23.91 -3.52
CA ILE A 93 -4.03 23.47 -4.77
C ILE A 93 -4.84 23.95 -5.98
N LYS A 94 -6.17 24.04 -5.89
CA LYS A 94 -7.06 24.35 -7.03
C LYS A 94 -6.75 25.71 -7.70
N ASP A 95 -6.29 26.71 -6.95
CA ASP A 95 -5.90 28.01 -7.50
C ASP A 95 -4.55 27.97 -8.24
N ARG A 96 -3.77 26.90 -8.05
CA ARG A 96 -2.45 26.69 -8.66
C ARG A 96 -2.48 25.66 -9.79
N ILE A 97 -3.48 24.78 -9.78
CA ILE A 97 -3.68 23.74 -10.78
C ILE A 97 -5.11 23.86 -11.25
N SER A 98 -5.30 24.36 -12.47
CA SER A 98 -6.62 24.51 -13.09
C SER A 98 -7.15 23.13 -13.49
N PHE A 99 -7.83 22.48 -12.55
CA PHE A 99 -8.65 21.32 -12.83
C PHE A 99 -9.87 21.76 -13.61
N GLY A 100 -10.18 21.11 -14.74
CA GLY A 100 -11.30 21.50 -15.60
C GLY A 100 -12.68 21.34 -14.95
N HIS A 101 -12.77 20.70 -13.77
CA HIS A 101 -14.02 20.50 -13.04
C HIS A 101 -13.76 20.35 -11.52
N ASP A 102 -14.63 20.97 -10.71
CA ASP A 102 -14.71 20.82 -9.25
C ASP A 102 -15.79 19.76 -8.93
N ASP A 103 -15.48 18.48 -9.07
CA ASP A 103 -16.40 17.42 -8.60
C ASP A 103 -16.07 17.08 -7.14
N ILE A 104 -16.77 17.72 -6.20
CA ILE A 104 -16.61 17.55 -4.74
C ILE A 104 -17.54 16.45 -4.21
N THR A 105 -17.99 15.51 -5.05
CA THR A 105 -18.83 14.41 -4.59
C THR A 105 -18.03 13.46 -3.69
N ASP A 106 -18.56 13.12 -2.50
CA ASP A 106 -17.91 12.18 -1.58
C ASP A 106 -17.91 10.76 -2.18
N LYS A 107 -16.78 10.41 -2.79
CA LYS A 107 -16.47 9.09 -3.33
C LYS A 107 -15.49 8.34 -2.44
N SER A 108 -15.46 8.62 -1.13
CA SER A 108 -14.59 7.89 -0.20
C SER A 108 -14.92 6.40 -0.18
N ILE A 109 -13.85 5.62 -0.28
CA ILE A 109 -13.83 4.19 -0.01
C ILE A 109 -13.43 4.05 1.45
N PHE A 110 -14.39 3.72 2.32
CA PHE A 110 -14.23 3.68 3.77
C PHE A 110 -15.33 2.81 4.38
N VAL A 111 -15.06 2.16 5.50
CA VAL A 111 -16.11 1.46 6.28
C VAL A 111 -16.56 2.35 7.43
N ALA A 112 -17.80 2.81 7.36
CA ALA A 112 -18.40 3.64 8.40
C ALA A 112 -19.03 2.78 9.49
N SER A 113 -18.90 3.21 10.75
CA SER A 113 -19.54 2.57 11.91
C SER A 113 -21.07 2.69 11.88
N ASP A 114 -21.59 3.72 11.22
CA ASP A 114 -23.01 3.90 10.97
C ASP A 114 -23.34 3.38 9.56
N LYS A 115 -24.23 2.39 9.51
CA LYS A 115 -24.71 1.47 8.44
C LYS A 115 -24.72 1.88 6.94
N ASP A 116 -24.25 3.05 6.53
CA ASP A 116 -24.32 3.53 5.14
C ASP A 116 -23.17 3.00 4.24
N LYS A 117 -22.00 2.68 4.80
CA LYS A 117 -20.85 2.11 4.04
C LYS A 117 -20.27 0.89 4.77
N GLY A 118 -20.68 -0.31 4.35
CA GLY A 118 -20.30 -1.57 4.96
C GLY A 118 -19.07 -2.25 4.32
N PRO A 119 -18.59 -3.37 4.93
CA PRO A 119 -17.41 -4.11 4.44
C PRO A 119 -17.51 -4.56 2.98
N GLU A 120 -18.69 -5.03 2.54
CA GLU A 120 -18.89 -5.47 1.16
C GLU A 120 -18.81 -4.31 0.15
N GLN A 121 -19.29 -3.12 0.50
CA GLN A 121 -19.16 -1.95 -0.35
C GLN A 121 -17.69 -1.52 -0.48
N TYR A 122 -16.94 -1.56 0.63
CA TYR A 122 -15.50 -1.34 0.62
C TYR A 122 -14.78 -2.33 -0.30
N VAL A 123 -15.09 -3.63 -0.20
CA VAL A 123 -14.53 -4.67 -1.08
C VAL A 123 -14.86 -4.37 -2.53
N GLN A 124 -16.11 -4.07 -2.86
CA GLN A 124 -16.52 -3.79 -4.25
C GLN A 124 -15.81 -2.57 -4.83
N GLN A 125 -15.74 -1.47 -4.08
CA GLN A 125 -15.08 -0.23 -4.51
C GLN A 125 -13.58 -0.43 -4.68
N LEU A 126 -12.91 -1.03 -3.68
CA LEU A 126 -11.47 -1.27 -3.75
C LEU A 126 -11.11 -2.27 -4.85
N THR A 127 -11.97 -3.27 -5.10
CA THR A 127 -11.82 -4.17 -6.25
C THR A 127 -11.88 -3.41 -7.57
N ARG A 128 -12.79 -2.44 -7.73
CA ARG A 128 -12.85 -1.60 -8.94
C ARG A 128 -11.57 -0.80 -9.14
N VAL A 129 -11.04 -0.19 -8.07
CA VAL A 129 -9.75 0.52 -8.12
C VAL A 129 -8.63 -0.42 -8.56
N PHE A 130 -8.50 -1.60 -7.95
CA PHE A 130 -7.45 -2.54 -8.33
C PHE A 130 -7.65 -3.08 -9.76
N ARG A 131 -8.89 -3.23 -10.26
CA ARG A 131 -9.13 -3.58 -11.67
C ARG A 131 -8.67 -2.49 -12.64
N GLU A 132 -8.91 -1.22 -12.33
CA GLU A 132 -8.36 -0.12 -13.10
C GLU A 132 -6.83 -0.18 -13.09
N CYS A 133 -6.21 -0.35 -11.92
CA CYS A 133 -4.75 -0.53 -11.82
C CYS A 133 -4.26 -1.70 -12.68
N TYR A 134 -4.95 -2.86 -12.64
CA TYR A 134 -4.61 -4.04 -13.43
C TYR A 134 -4.61 -3.74 -14.93
N GLN A 135 -5.62 -3.03 -15.42
CA GLN A 135 -5.72 -2.66 -16.84
C GLN A 135 -4.65 -1.66 -17.26
N LYS A 136 -4.31 -0.68 -16.41
CA LYS A 136 -3.31 0.34 -16.73
C LYS A 136 -1.88 -0.17 -16.67
N LEU A 137 -1.64 -1.20 -15.86
CA LEU A 137 -0.31 -1.79 -15.67
C LEU A 137 0.16 -2.55 -16.92
N LYS A 138 1.44 -2.39 -17.26
CA LYS A 138 2.15 -3.27 -18.21
C LYS A 138 2.23 -4.69 -17.65
N ASP A 139 2.48 -5.66 -18.51
CA ASP A 139 2.49 -7.08 -18.10
C ASP A 139 3.60 -7.40 -17.10
N ASN A 140 4.75 -6.73 -17.22
CA ASN A 140 5.87 -6.83 -16.29
C ASN A 140 5.85 -5.77 -15.16
N GLY A 141 4.80 -4.95 -15.09
CA GLY A 141 4.70 -3.87 -14.11
C GLY A 141 4.43 -4.36 -12.69
N ILE A 142 4.51 -3.45 -11.73
CA ILE A 142 4.23 -3.70 -10.31
C ILE A 142 3.26 -2.68 -9.72
N VAL A 143 2.42 -3.14 -8.79
CA VAL A 143 1.70 -2.27 -7.85
C VAL A 143 2.35 -2.43 -6.48
N VAL A 144 2.66 -1.33 -5.81
CA VAL A 144 3.25 -1.33 -4.47
C VAL A 144 2.46 -0.39 -3.57
N PHE A 145 2.11 -0.88 -2.39
CA PHE A 145 1.47 -0.07 -1.35
C PHE A 145 1.87 -0.53 0.05
N SER A 146 1.88 0.40 1.00
CA SER A 146 1.94 0.10 2.43
C SER A 146 0.55 -0.23 2.96
N TYR A 147 0.47 -1.14 3.93
CA TYR A 147 -0.76 -1.40 4.66
C TYR A 147 -0.47 -1.95 6.06
N HIS A 148 -1.30 -1.58 7.02
CA HIS A 148 -1.35 -2.22 8.34
C HIS A 148 -2.78 -2.16 8.89
N HIS A 149 -3.18 -3.14 9.70
CA HIS A 149 -4.45 -3.08 10.39
C HIS A 149 -4.53 -4.02 11.59
N ASN A 150 -5.26 -3.61 12.63
CA ASN A 150 -5.45 -4.42 13.85
C ASN A 150 -6.65 -5.38 13.75
N LYS A 151 -7.64 -5.09 12.91
CA LYS A 151 -8.82 -5.94 12.65
C LYS A 151 -8.55 -6.97 11.54
N VAL A 152 -8.99 -8.21 11.76
CA VAL A 152 -8.86 -9.29 10.78
C VAL A 152 -9.75 -9.06 9.56
N GLU A 153 -10.90 -8.44 9.75
CA GLU A 153 -11.90 -8.12 8.74
C GLU A 153 -11.33 -7.16 7.67
N ALA A 154 -10.45 -6.25 8.07
CA ALA A 154 -9.75 -5.36 7.16
C ALA A 154 -8.80 -6.13 6.23
N TRP A 155 -8.04 -7.09 6.78
CA TRP A 155 -7.17 -7.96 6.00
C TRP A 155 -7.94 -8.87 5.05
N ILE A 156 -9.06 -9.45 5.52
CA ILE A 156 -9.95 -10.26 4.66
C ILE A 156 -10.51 -9.41 3.52
N SER A 157 -10.97 -8.20 3.81
CA SER A 157 -11.53 -7.28 2.81
C SER A 157 -10.49 -6.87 1.76
N LEU A 158 -9.28 -6.55 2.19
CA LEU A 158 -8.16 -6.26 1.30
C LEU A 158 -7.78 -7.47 0.45
N ALA A 159 -7.66 -8.65 1.06
CA ALA A 159 -7.30 -9.89 0.38
C ALA A 159 -8.32 -10.28 -0.71
N ARG A 160 -9.62 -10.18 -0.41
CA ARG A 160 -10.71 -10.37 -1.39
C ARG A 160 -10.59 -9.37 -2.53
N SER A 161 -10.40 -8.08 -2.22
CA SER A 161 -10.31 -7.03 -3.23
C SER A 161 -9.15 -7.23 -4.21
N ILE A 162 -7.99 -7.67 -3.71
CA ILE A 162 -6.82 -7.98 -4.54
C ILE A 162 -7.10 -9.22 -5.39
N LYS A 163 -7.60 -10.30 -4.78
CA LYS A 163 -7.88 -11.56 -5.49
C LYS A 163 -8.88 -11.36 -6.62
N ASP A 164 -9.98 -10.66 -6.36
CA ASP A 164 -11.09 -10.44 -7.29
C ASP A 164 -10.74 -9.45 -8.42
N SER A 165 -9.61 -8.74 -8.28
CA SER A 165 -9.05 -7.87 -9.33
C SER A 165 -8.12 -8.61 -10.31
N GLY A 166 -7.71 -9.85 -10.01
CA GLY A 166 -6.85 -10.67 -10.86
C GLY A 166 -5.34 -10.54 -10.58
N PHE A 167 -4.96 -9.77 -9.56
CA PHE A 167 -3.57 -9.67 -9.10
C PHE A 167 -3.13 -10.90 -8.29
N VAL A 168 -1.81 -11.11 -8.26
CA VAL A 168 -1.13 -12.00 -7.30
C VAL A 168 -0.19 -11.19 -6.43
N VAL A 169 0.04 -11.64 -5.19
CA VAL A 169 0.98 -11.01 -4.26
C VAL A 169 2.33 -11.70 -4.37
N THR A 170 3.33 -10.97 -4.85
CA THR A 170 4.66 -11.53 -5.11
C THR A 170 5.60 -11.34 -3.94
N ASN A 171 5.48 -10.24 -3.21
CA ASN A 171 6.34 -9.95 -2.06
C ASN A 171 5.60 -9.18 -0.97
N VAL A 172 6.06 -9.37 0.26
CA VAL A 172 5.59 -8.69 1.47
C VAL A 172 6.82 -8.35 2.30
N LEU A 173 7.05 -7.06 2.55
CA LEU A 173 8.24 -6.59 3.25
C LEU A 173 7.84 -5.76 4.47
N PRO A 174 8.42 -6.00 5.66
CA PRO A 174 8.16 -5.15 6.81
C PRO A 174 8.93 -3.83 6.67
N ILE A 175 8.25 -2.70 6.90
CA ILE A 175 8.88 -1.39 6.99
C ILE A 175 8.40 -0.68 8.24
N ARG A 176 9.30 0.03 8.92
CA ARG A 176 8.94 0.82 10.10
C ARG A 176 8.33 2.16 9.65
N SER A 177 7.08 2.42 10.03
CA SER A 177 6.29 3.56 9.54
C SER A 177 6.49 4.86 10.32
N GLU A 178 7.08 4.81 11.52
CA GLU A 178 7.35 5.99 12.35
C GLU A 178 8.83 6.23 12.66
N GLY A 179 9.22 7.51 12.69
CA GLY A 179 10.40 7.98 13.42
C GLY A 179 10.20 7.85 14.95
N ASN A 180 11.27 8.02 15.74
CA ASN A 180 11.27 7.88 17.22
C ASN A 180 10.44 8.95 17.97
N SER A 181 9.18 9.17 17.61
CA SER A 181 8.27 10.09 18.29
C SER A 181 7.51 9.32 19.36
N ALA A 182 7.96 9.43 20.61
CA ALA A 182 7.43 8.70 21.77
C ALA A 182 6.09 9.23 22.32
N TYR A 183 5.36 10.04 21.55
CA TYR A 183 4.14 10.69 22.02
C TYR A 183 2.93 9.92 21.48
N HIS A 184 2.30 9.10 22.34
CA HIS A 184 1.10 8.28 22.09
C HIS A 184 1.29 6.84 21.57
N SER A 185 2.35 6.13 21.95
CA SER A 185 2.41 4.68 21.69
C SER A 185 1.67 3.87 22.77
N SER A 186 0.47 3.40 22.46
CA SER A 186 -0.20 2.33 23.23
C SER A 186 0.30 0.96 22.78
N GLU A 187 0.09 -0.09 23.57
CA GLU A 187 0.42 -1.48 23.16
C GLU A 187 -0.24 -1.84 21.82
N ARG A 188 -1.47 -1.36 21.59
CA ARG A 188 -2.26 -1.65 20.39
C ARG A 188 -1.89 -0.85 19.14
N SER A 189 -1.07 0.20 19.25
CA SER A 189 -0.63 0.94 18.06
C SER A 189 0.20 0.03 17.14
N ILE A 190 0.18 0.24 15.82
CA ILE A 190 1.06 -0.48 14.90
C ILE A 190 2.15 0.50 14.46
N LYS A 191 3.42 0.09 14.55
CA LYS A 191 4.61 0.87 14.16
C LYS A 191 5.30 0.31 12.92
N TRP A 192 4.85 -0.84 12.45
CA TRP A 192 5.38 -1.54 11.29
C TRP A 192 4.29 -1.76 10.25
N ASP A 193 4.56 -1.29 9.05
CA ASP A 193 3.71 -1.49 7.88
C ASP A 193 4.21 -2.69 7.08
N SER A 194 3.30 -3.29 6.34
CA SER A 194 3.63 -4.27 5.30
C SER A 194 3.64 -3.57 3.95
N ILE A 195 4.79 -3.54 3.27
CA ILE A 195 4.87 -3.20 1.85
C ILE A 195 4.44 -4.43 1.06
N ILE A 196 3.30 -4.33 0.37
CA ILE A 196 2.71 -5.40 -0.43
C ILE A 196 3.00 -5.11 -1.90
N VAL A 197 3.57 -6.10 -2.60
CA VAL A 197 3.90 -6.01 -4.02
C VAL A 197 2.99 -6.92 -4.83
N LEU A 198 2.21 -6.34 -5.75
CA LEU A 198 1.33 -7.07 -6.66
C LEU A 198 1.91 -7.12 -8.08
N ARG A 199 1.62 -8.21 -8.79
CA ARG A 199 1.87 -8.38 -10.23
C ARG A 199 0.68 -9.06 -10.90
N LYS A 200 0.57 -8.91 -12.23
CA LYS A 200 -0.42 -9.68 -13.00
C LYS A 200 -0.11 -11.19 -12.87
N LYS A 201 -1.15 -12.02 -12.75
CA LYS A 201 -1.04 -13.47 -12.52
C LYS A 201 -0.15 -14.22 -13.52
N GLU A 202 -0.06 -13.74 -14.77
CA GLU A 202 0.76 -14.37 -15.82
C GLU A 202 2.26 -14.10 -15.67
N THR A 203 2.67 -13.26 -14.72
CA THR A 203 4.08 -12.97 -14.48
C THR A 203 4.71 -14.10 -13.67
N THR A 204 5.72 -14.76 -14.23
CA THR A 204 6.58 -15.67 -13.46
C THR A 204 7.23 -14.92 -12.30
N VAL A 205 6.83 -15.26 -11.08
CA VAL A 205 7.46 -14.76 -9.87
C VAL A 205 8.67 -15.64 -9.58
N PRO A 206 9.86 -15.09 -9.35
CA PRO A 206 10.98 -15.86 -8.81
C PRO A 206 10.54 -16.57 -7.53
N GLY A 207 10.93 -17.84 -7.36
CA GLY A 207 10.68 -18.56 -6.11
C GLY A 207 11.23 -17.74 -4.93
N ALA A 208 10.41 -17.51 -3.91
CA ALA A 208 10.88 -16.88 -2.69
C ALA A 208 11.67 -17.90 -1.86
N ASP A 209 12.69 -17.43 -1.15
CA ASP A 209 13.36 -18.26 -0.14
C ASP A 209 12.32 -18.76 0.87
N ILE A 210 12.33 -20.07 1.10
CA ILE A 210 11.43 -20.71 2.06
C ILE A 210 11.99 -20.43 3.45
N CYS A 211 11.46 -19.41 4.12
CA CYS A 211 11.69 -19.16 5.54
C CYS A 211 10.52 -19.75 6.33
N SER A 212 10.81 -20.55 7.36
CA SER A 212 9.75 -21.06 8.23
C SER A 212 9.07 -19.94 9.02
N SER A 213 7.81 -20.13 9.42
CA SER A 213 7.09 -19.16 10.26
C SER A 213 7.83 -18.87 11.56
N ASP A 214 8.50 -19.87 12.14
CA ASP A 214 9.27 -19.73 13.38
C ASP A 214 10.54 -18.89 13.20
N GLU A 215 11.29 -19.10 12.13
CA GLU A 215 12.48 -18.30 11.81
C GLU A 215 12.10 -16.84 11.54
N MET A 216 11.01 -16.63 10.80
CA MET A 216 10.49 -15.29 10.54
C MET A 216 10.02 -14.61 11.82
N LEU A 217 9.34 -15.34 12.71
CA LEU A 217 8.90 -14.82 14.00
C LEU A 217 10.09 -14.40 14.86
N ARG A 218 11.14 -15.24 14.95
CA ARG A 218 12.37 -14.91 15.66
C ARG A 218 13.03 -13.66 15.09
N PHE A 219 13.12 -13.54 13.77
CA PHE A 219 13.66 -12.35 13.11
C PHE A 219 12.85 -11.08 13.44
N CYS A 220 11.52 -11.17 13.40
CA CYS A 220 10.64 -10.07 13.78
C CYS A 220 10.85 -9.61 15.23
N ILE A 221 11.04 -10.55 16.16
CA ILE A 221 11.20 -10.24 17.59
C ILE A 221 12.63 -9.75 17.90
N GLN A 222 13.66 -10.46 17.44
CA GLN A 222 15.04 -10.21 17.82
C GLN A 222 15.66 -9.04 17.04
N GLU A 223 15.51 -9.05 15.71
CA GLU A 223 16.18 -8.09 14.82
C GLU A 223 15.32 -6.84 14.62
N LEU A 224 14.04 -7.02 14.30
CA LEU A 224 13.13 -5.91 14.05
C LEU A 224 12.53 -5.31 15.33
N LYS A 225 12.61 -6.03 16.46
CA LYS A 225 12.06 -5.59 17.76
C LYS A 225 10.57 -5.23 17.67
N MET A 226 9.83 -6.01 16.90
CA MET A 226 8.38 -5.86 16.75
C MET A 226 7.67 -6.25 18.03
N LYS A 227 6.71 -5.43 18.47
CA LYS A 227 5.79 -5.81 19.53
C LYS A 227 4.68 -6.71 18.99
N LYS A 228 3.89 -7.30 19.89
CA LYS A 228 2.81 -8.25 19.57
C LYS A 228 1.88 -7.75 18.45
N SER A 229 1.43 -6.50 18.50
CA SER A 229 0.54 -5.90 17.48
C SER A 229 1.20 -5.78 16.10
N ASP A 230 2.49 -5.45 16.05
CA ASP A 230 3.26 -5.37 14.82
C ASP A 230 3.44 -6.76 14.19
N VAL A 231 3.81 -7.75 15.01
CA VAL A 231 3.95 -9.16 14.59
C VAL A 231 2.63 -9.68 14.03
N ILE A 232 1.52 -9.50 14.74
CA ILE A 232 0.21 -9.95 14.27
C ILE A 232 -0.17 -9.28 12.94
N SER A 233 0.03 -7.97 12.82
CA SER A 233 -0.25 -7.22 11.59
C SER A 233 0.59 -7.74 10.41
N PHE A 234 1.89 -7.96 10.62
CA PHE A 234 2.80 -8.48 9.59
C PHE A 234 2.47 -9.92 9.20
N PHE A 235 2.19 -10.81 10.16
CA PHE A 235 1.85 -12.20 9.83
C PHE A 235 0.51 -12.32 9.09
N ARG A 236 -0.43 -11.38 9.29
CA ARG A 236 -1.66 -11.29 8.49
C ARG A 236 -1.40 -10.89 7.04
N SER A 237 -0.41 -10.05 6.76
CA SER A 237 -0.06 -9.73 5.37
C SER A 237 0.57 -10.92 4.65
N LEU A 238 1.29 -11.79 5.37
CA LEU A 238 1.76 -13.08 4.84
C LEU A 238 0.60 -14.03 4.53
N LYS A 239 -0.42 -14.12 5.40
CA LYS A 239 -1.63 -14.91 5.08
C LYS A 239 -2.48 -14.32 3.98
N LEU A 240 -2.53 -13.00 3.87
CA LEU A 240 -3.13 -12.35 2.72
C LEU A 240 -2.46 -12.81 1.42
N LYS A 241 -1.12 -12.90 1.38
CA LYS A 241 -0.38 -13.42 0.22
C LYS A 241 -0.81 -14.84 -0.14
N GLU A 242 -0.88 -15.73 0.84
CA GLU A 242 -1.33 -17.11 0.64
C GLU A 242 -2.77 -17.19 0.11
N TYR A 243 -3.69 -16.46 0.74
CA TYR A 243 -5.10 -16.43 0.34
C TYR A 243 -5.29 -15.92 -1.09
N VAL A 244 -4.62 -14.81 -1.44
CA VAL A 244 -4.72 -14.22 -2.78
C VAL A 244 -4.23 -15.22 -3.83
N ASN A 245 -3.06 -15.80 -3.61
CA ASN A 245 -2.38 -16.64 -4.60
C ASN A 245 -3.00 -18.03 -4.76
N HIS A 246 -3.43 -18.66 -3.65
CA HIS A 246 -3.87 -20.06 -3.66
C HIS A 246 -5.38 -20.22 -3.40
N GLY A 247 -6.02 -19.25 -2.74
CA GLY A 247 -7.42 -19.36 -2.29
C GLY A 247 -7.59 -20.32 -1.13
N LEU A 248 -8.81 -20.38 -0.58
CA LEU A 248 -9.11 -21.19 0.60
C LEU A 248 -9.05 -22.70 0.35
N ASN A 249 -9.41 -23.13 -0.87
CA ASN A 249 -9.44 -24.55 -1.24
C ASN A 249 -8.08 -25.23 -1.07
N ALA A 250 -6.98 -24.48 -1.22
CA ALA A 250 -5.62 -24.99 -1.03
C ALA A 250 -5.31 -25.33 0.44
N PHE A 251 -6.11 -24.83 1.39
CA PHE A 251 -5.92 -24.98 2.83
C PHE A 251 -7.03 -25.79 3.51
N HIS A 252 -7.94 -26.41 2.74
CA HIS A 252 -9.11 -27.12 3.26
C HIS A 252 -10.01 -26.28 4.20
N GLU A 253 -9.95 -24.96 4.05
CA GLU A 253 -10.77 -23.99 4.79
C GLU A 253 -11.95 -23.53 3.93
N ASN A 254 -13.09 -23.24 4.56
CA ASN A 254 -14.29 -22.75 3.87
C ASN A 254 -14.65 -21.31 4.27
N ASP A 255 -14.07 -20.80 5.34
CA ASP A 255 -14.33 -19.46 5.87
C ASP A 255 -13.04 -18.63 5.92
N PRO A 256 -13.00 -17.45 5.24
CA PRO A 256 -11.87 -16.53 5.38
C PRO A 256 -11.58 -16.12 6.83
N GLY A 257 -12.62 -15.98 7.66
CA GLY A 257 -12.46 -15.65 9.08
C GLY A 257 -11.59 -16.69 9.78
N GLN A 258 -11.99 -17.96 9.72
CA GLN A 258 -11.25 -19.08 10.29
C GLN A 258 -9.82 -19.19 9.75
N PHE A 259 -9.63 -19.05 8.43
CA PHE A 259 -8.30 -19.09 7.82
C PHE A 259 -7.34 -18.06 8.41
N PHE A 260 -7.78 -16.82 8.59
CA PHE A 260 -6.94 -15.78 9.19
C PHE A 260 -6.85 -15.90 10.74
N ASP A 261 -7.92 -16.33 11.42
CA ASP A 261 -7.97 -16.39 12.88
C ASP A 261 -7.21 -17.56 13.48
N THR A 262 -7.28 -18.75 12.88
CA THR A 262 -6.50 -19.93 13.32
C THR A 262 -5.02 -19.59 13.29
N TYR A 263 -4.54 -19.01 12.19
CA TYR A 263 -3.15 -18.60 12.08
C TYR A 263 -2.76 -17.50 13.07
N ASN A 264 -3.64 -16.53 13.34
CA ASN A 264 -3.39 -15.52 14.37
C ASN A 264 -3.16 -16.16 15.74
N LYS A 265 -3.95 -17.18 16.12
CA LYS A 265 -3.79 -17.88 17.40
C LYS A 265 -2.45 -18.59 17.49
N ASP A 266 -2.04 -19.26 16.43
CA ASP A 266 -0.75 -19.98 16.39
C ASP A 266 0.43 -19.02 16.58
N ILE A 267 0.41 -17.88 15.88
CA ILE A 267 1.46 -16.86 15.98
C ILE A 267 1.44 -16.17 17.36
N ILE A 268 0.26 -15.92 17.93
CA ILE A 268 0.13 -15.36 19.28
C ILE A 268 0.73 -16.32 20.32
N ASN A 269 0.36 -17.59 20.26
CA ASN A 269 0.88 -18.61 21.17
C ASN A 269 2.41 -18.75 21.03
N ALA A 270 2.92 -18.74 19.80
CA ALA A 270 4.36 -18.79 19.55
C ALA A 270 5.10 -17.54 20.09
N PHE A 271 4.51 -16.34 19.92
CA PHE A 271 5.06 -15.10 20.46
C PHE A 271 5.08 -15.10 21.99
N GLU A 272 4.01 -15.58 22.64
CA GLU A 272 3.92 -15.66 24.10
C GLU A 272 4.90 -16.69 24.66
N ASN A 273 4.96 -17.89 24.08
CA ASN A 273 5.93 -18.92 24.45
C ASN A 273 7.37 -18.42 24.31
N TYR A 274 7.67 -17.68 23.24
CA TYR A 274 9.01 -17.11 23.04
C TYR A 274 9.39 -16.12 24.13
N ASN A 275 8.48 -15.24 24.56
CA ASN A 275 8.78 -14.29 25.64
C ASN A 275 8.89 -14.99 27.00
N SER A 276 8.04 -15.98 27.30
CA SER A 276 8.12 -16.74 28.55
C SER A 276 9.41 -17.56 28.70
N ILE A 277 10.07 -17.94 27.60
CA ILE A 277 11.36 -18.65 27.62
C ILE A 277 12.55 -17.68 27.82
N ASN A 278 12.39 -16.41 27.47
CA ASN A 278 13.47 -15.41 27.45
C ASN A 278 13.37 -14.35 28.57
N GLU A 279 12.36 -14.43 29.44
CA GLU A 279 12.26 -13.73 30.72
C GLU A 279 12.95 -14.52 31.85
#